data_AF-A0A0F9KUJ3-F1
#
_entry.id   AF-A0A0F9KUJ3-F1
#
_cell.length_a   1.000
_cell.length_b   1.000
_cell.length_c   1.000
_cell.angle_alpha   90.00
_cell.angle_beta   90.00
_cell.angle_gamma   90.00
#
_symmetry.space_group_name_H-M   'P 1'
#
loop_
_entity.id
_entity.type
_entity.pdbx_description
1 polymer ?
#
loop_
_entity_poly.entity_id
_entity_poly.type
_entity_poly.pdbx_seq_one_letter_code
_entity_poly.pdbx_strand_id
1 'polypeptide(L)'
;MGINICIELVIDGKWVPDADLPEWDSIRHTGDKDFMYDIVFEHLDDDGMDFCRPKDFPNARRWVRENVEHARKLLGLLDILESNPNIWISVSW
;
A
#
# COMPACT_ATOMS: atom_id res chain seq x y z
N MET A 1 18.93 12.05 5.32
CA MET A 1 17.52 12.46 5.31
C MET A 1 16.69 11.23 5.04
N GLY A 2 15.92 10.75 6.02
CA GLY A 2 14.94 9.68 5.80
C GLY A 2 13.69 10.31 5.23
N ILE A 3 13.28 9.89 4.04
CA ILE A 3 11.96 10.22 3.50
C ILE A 3 11.01 9.20 4.13
N ASN A 4 9.95 9.68 4.79
CA ASN A 4 8.92 8.82 5.33
C ASN A 4 7.87 8.63 4.26
N ILE A 5 7.84 7.44 3.68
CA ILE A 5 6.77 7.08 2.76
C ILE A 5 5.55 6.69 3.57
N CYS A 6 4.40 7.27 3.27
CA CYS A 6 3.12 6.84 3.81
C CYS A 6 2.32 6.13 2.72
N ILE A 7 1.78 4.96 3.06
CA ILE A 7 0.89 4.20 2.18
C ILE A 7 -0.55 4.41 2.66
N GLU A 8 -1.41 4.90 1.77
CA GLU A 8 -2.80 5.24 2.05
C GLU A 8 -3.75 4.41 1.20
N LEU A 9 -4.90 3.99 1.75
CA LEU A 9 -5.92 3.24 1.01
C LEU A 9 -6.82 4.19 0.21
N VAL A 10 -7.14 3.81 -1.03
CA VAL A 10 -7.97 4.60 -1.96
C VAL A 10 -9.05 3.70 -2.54
N ILE A 11 -10.30 4.16 -2.56
CA ILE A 11 -11.45 3.40 -3.08
C ILE A 11 -12.06 4.18 -4.24
N ASP A 12 -12.18 3.55 -5.41
CA ASP A 12 -12.71 4.18 -6.63
C ASP A 12 -11.99 5.51 -6.98
N GLY A 13 -10.65 5.55 -6.83
CA GLY A 13 -9.83 6.74 -7.09
C GLY A 13 -9.97 7.86 -6.05
N LYS A 14 -10.76 7.66 -4.99
CA LYS A 14 -10.96 8.65 -3.93
C LYS A 14 -10.23 8.22 -2.66
N TRP A 15 -9.41 9.13 -2.13
CA TRP A 15 -8.85 8.96 -0.80
C TRP A 15 -9.98 8.91 0.22
N VAL A 16 -9.98 7.88 1.06
CA VAL A 16 -10.98 7.72 2.11
C VAL A 16 -10.28 7.84 3.46
N PRO A 17 -10.28 9.03 4.08
CA PRO A 17 -9.83 9.15 5.46
C PRO A 17 -10.73 8.31 6.35
N ASP A 18 -10.15 7.60 7.32
CA ASP A 18 -10.90 6.90 8.35
C ASP A 18 -11.98 5.96 7.80
N ALA A 19 -11.68 5.23 6.74
CA ALA A 19 -12.59 4.26 6.10
C ALA A 19 -12.96 3.11 7.05
N ASP A 20 -13.74 3.36 8.11
CA ASP A 20 -14.27 2.44 9.15
C ASP A 20 -13.33 1.32 9.66
N LEU A 21 -12.03 1.45 9.40
CA LEU A 21 -11.02 0.47 9.72
C LEU A 21 -9.92 1.18 10.54
N PRO A 22 -10.14 1.43 11.84
CA PRO A 22 -9.20 2.15 12.72
C PRO A 22 -7.82 1.48 12.86
N GLU A 23 -7.68 0.25 12.39
CA GLU A 23 -6.40 -0.48 12.29
C GLU A 23 -5.49 0.01 11.14
N TRP A 24 -6.03 0.87 10.25
CA TRP A 24 -5.42 1.41 9.04
C TRP A 24 -4.94 2.86 9.18
N ASP A 25 -4.92 3.40 10.40
CA ASP A 25 -4.28 4.69 10.64
C ASP A 25 -2.79 4.58 10.25
N SER A 26 -2.47 5.28 9.16
CA SER A 26 -1.22 5.37 8.43
C SER A 26 -0.25 4.18 8.64
N ILE A 27 -0.13 3.31 7.64
CA ILE A 27 0.98 2.35 7.56
C ILE A 27 2.24 3.21 7.31
N ARG A 28 2.81 3.69 8.41
CA ARG A 28 4.05 4.47 8.51
C ARG A 28 5.06 3.60 9.22
N HIS A 29 5.75 2.77 8.46
CA HIS A 29 6.67 1.81 9.01
C HIS A 29 8.03 1.85 8.29
N THR A 30 9.05 1.47 9.05
CA THR A 30 10.38 1.24 8.51
C THR A 30 10.28 0.08 7.51
N GLY A 31 10.68 0.32 6.25
CA GLY A 31 10.58 -0.67 5.16
C GLY A 31 9.57 -0.32 4.05
N ASP A 32 8.71 0.68 4.24
CA ASP A 32 7.73 1.11 3.21
C ASP A 32 8.42 1.59 1.92
N LYS A 33 9.61 2.19 2.08
CA LYS A 33 10.48 2.58 0.97
C LYS A 33 10.96 1.39 0.16
N ASP A 34 11.47 0.37 0.84
CA ASP A 34 12.01 -0.81 0.18
C ASP A 34 10.88 -1.59 -0.50
N PHE A 35 9.69 -1.62 0.11
CA PHE A 35 8.49 -2.20 -0.47
C PHE A 35 8.12 -1.54 -1.81
N MET A 36 8.16 -0.21 -1.88
CA MET A 36 7.85 0.54 -3.11
C MET A 36 8.90 0.35 -4.22
N TYR A 37 10.16 0.08 -3.88
CA TYR A 37 11.22 -0.14 -4.89
C TYR A 37 11.33 -1.59 -5.37
N ASP A 38 11.10 -2.56 -4.48
CA ASP A 38 11.34 -3.98 -4.77
C ASP A 38 10.12 -4.70 -5.36
N ILE A 39 8.93 -4.14 -5.17
CA ILE A 39 7.69 -4.69 -5.72
C ILE A 39 7.30 -3.97 -7.00
N VAL A 40 6.84 -4.74 -7.98
CA VAL A 40 6.34 -4.19 -9.25
C VAL A 40 4.87 -3.77 -9.06
N PHE A 41 4.61 -2.48 -9.23
CA PHE A 41 3.28 -1.91 -9.18
C PHE A 41 2.72 -1.63 -10.59
N GLU A 42 1.40 -1.73 -10.72
CA GLU A 42 0.63 -1.00 -11.72
C GLU A 42 0.25 0.35 -11.13
N HIS A 43 0.20 1.36 -12.00
CA HIS A 43 -0.05 2.74 -11.64
C HIS A 43 -1.31 3.24 -12.36
N LEU A 44 -2.12 4.01 -11.64
CA LEU A 44 -3.28 4.72 -12.12
C LEU A 44 -3.08 6.19 -11.76
N ASP A 45 -2.81 7.01 -12.78
CA ASP A 45 -2.78 8.47 -12.64
C ASP A 45 -4.21 9.00 -12.73
N ASP A 46 -4.68 9.66 -11.67
CA ASP A 46 -5.98 10.34 -11.67
C ASP A 46 -5.87 11.67 -10.89
N ASP A 47 -6.21 12.77 -11.57
CA ASP A 47 -6.11 14.15 -11.07
C ASP A 47 -4.76 14.54 -10.44
N GLY A 48 -3.66 13.98 -10.94
CA GLY A 48 -2.30 14.26 -10.44
C GLY A 48 -1.92 13.51 -9.17
N MET A 49 -2.75 12.56 -8.74
CA MET A 49 -2.44 11.57 -7.72
C MET A 49 -1.96 10.28 -8.40
N ASP A 50 -0.88 9.71 -7.87
CA ASP A 50 -0.32 8.42 -8.33
C ASP A 50 -0.87 7.31 -7.43
N PHE A 51 -1.75 6.48 -8.00
CA PHE A 51 -2.31 5.32 -7.33
C PHE A 51 -1.60 4.06 -7.77
N CYS A 52 -1.03 3.32 -6.82
CA CYS A 52 -0.25 2.12 -7.06
C CYS A 52 -1.07 0.87 -6.66
N ARG A 53 -0.75 -0.26 -7.28
CA ARG A 53 -1.25 -1.58 -6.87
C ARG A 53 -0.27 -2.68 -7.27
N PRO A 54 0.02 -3.70 -6.43
CA PRO A 54 0.95 -4.76 -6.81
C PRO A 54 0.43 -5.57 -8.01
N LYS A 55 1.29 -5.80 -9.01
CA LYS A 55 0.96 -6.71 -10.13
C LYS A 55 0.99 -8.18 -9.75
N ASP A 56 1.75 -8.52 -8.72
CA ASP A 56 1.96 -9.89 -8.23
C ASP A 56 1.79 -9.92 -6.70
N PHE A 57 0.57 -10.20 -6.26
CA PHE A 57 0.22 -10.33 -4.85
C PHE A 57 0.98 -11.46 -4.13
N PRO A 58 1.12 -12.68 -4.70
CA PRO A 58 1.97 -13.72 -4.11
C PRO A 58 3.40 -13.26 -3.83
N ASN A 59 4.05 -12.58 -4.79
CA ASN A 59 5.40 -12.07 -4.60
C ASN A 59 5.46 -10.96 -3.56
N ALA A 60 4.52 -10.01 -3.60
CA ALA A 60 4.41 -8.95 -2.60
C ALA A 60 4.24 -9.52 -1.18
N ARG A 61 3.36 -10.50 -0.98
CA ARG A 61 3.18 -11.17 0.31
C ARG A 61 4.45 -11.86 0.80
N ARG A 62 5.20 -12.50 -0.09
CA ARG A 62 6.47 -13.14 0.25
C ARG A 62 7.47 -12.09 0.75
N TRP A 63 7.68 -11.03 -0.03
CA TRP A 63 8.61 -9.96 0.32
C TRP A 63 8.25 -9.33 1.67
N VAL A 64 6.97 -9.05 1.92
CA VAL A 64 6.50 -8.45 3.18
C VAL A 64 6.80 -9.34 4.39
N ARG A 65 6.63 -10.67 4.25
CA ARG A 65 6.96 -11.62 5.34
C ARG A 65 8.46 -11.68 5.63
N GLU A 66 9.30 -11.45 4.63
CA GLU A 66 10.75 -11.55 4.73
C GLU A 66 11.41 -10.25 5.20
N ASN A 67 10.81 -9.09 4.90
CA ASN A 67 11.47 -7.79 5.04
C ASN A 67 10.78 -6.82 6.02
N VAL A 68 9.52 -7.08 6.42
CA VAL A 68 8.76 -6.15 7.27
C VAL A 68 8.52 -6.75 8.66
N GLU A 69 9.09 -6.11 9.67
CA GLU A 69 8.75 -6.41 11.07
C GLU A 69 7.29 -5.99 11.34
N HIS A 70 6.52 -6.82 12.04
CA HIS A 70 5.07 -6.61 12.22
C HIS A 70 4.24 -6.57 10.92
N ALA A 71 4.64 -7.39 9.92
CA ALA A 71 4.01 -7.58 8.60
C ALA A 71 2.47 -7.74 8.54
N ARG A 72 1.78 -8.01 9.66
CA ARG A 72 0.33 -8.30 9.70
C ARG A 72 -0.52 -7.23 9.01
N LYS A 73 -0.19 -5.94 9.19
CA LYS A 73 -0.95 -4.83 8.59
C LYS A 73 -0.81 -4.81 7.06
N LEU A 74 0.43 -4.85 6.57
CA LEU A 74 0.70 -4.81 5.14
C LEU A 74 0.22 -6.09 4.42
N LEU A 75 0.24 -7.24 5.10
CA LEU A 75 -0.39 -8.47 4.57
C LEU A 75 -1.91 -8.34 4.46
N GLY A 76 -2.57 -7.77 5.47
CA GLY A 76 -3.99 -7.44 5.37
C GLY A 76 -4.29 -6.50 4.21
N LEU A 77 -3.35 -5.60 3.86
CA LEU A 77 -3.54 -4.62 2.80
C LEU A 77 -3.58 -5.33 1.47
N LEU A 78 -2.61 -6.23 1.28
CA LEU A 78 -2.52 -7.07 0.11
C LEU A 78 -3.75 -7.96 -0.04
N ASP A 79 -4.31 -8.48 1.05
CA ASP A 79 -5.53 -9.29 1.01
C ASP A 79 -6.75 -8.45 0.58
N ILE A 80 -6.90 -7.23 1.10
CA ILE A 80 -7.98 -6.30 0.71
C ILE A 80 -7.85 -5.90 -0.75
N LEU A 81 -6.65 -5.46 -1.15
CA LEU A 81 -6.35 -5.10 -2.52
C LEU A 81 -6.67 -6.29 -3.44
N GLU A 82 -6.12 -7.48 -3.21
CA GLU A 82 -6.39 -8.66 -4.04
C GLU A 82 -7.90 -8.98 -4.13
N SER A 83 -8.64 -8.84 -3.03
CA SER A 83 -10.08 -9.11 -2.99
C SER A 83 -10.96 -8.08 -3.70
N ASN A 84 -10.47 -6.85 -3.89
CA ASN A 84 -11.24 -5.76 -4.48
C ASN A 84 -10.40 -4.95 -5.50
N PRO A 85 -10.68 -5.08 -6.81
CA PRO A 85 -9.94 -4.38 -7.86
C PRO A 85 -10.16 -2.87 -7.87
N ASN A 86 -11.18 -2.36 -7.19
CA ASN A 86 -11.45 -0.93 -7.09
C ASN A 86 -10.63 -0.23 -6.00
N ILE A 87 -9.86 -1.00 -5.24
CA ILE A 87 -9.01 -0.48 -4.17
C ILE A 87 -7.58 -0.34 -4.67
N TRP A 88 -7.01 0.82 -4.37
CA TRP A 88 -5.66 1.22 -4.73
C TRP A 88 -4.93 1.73 -3.50
N ILE A 89 -3.62 1.96 -3.63
CA ILE A 89 -2.85 2.67 -2.63
C ILE A 89 -2.28 3.97 -3.18
N SER A 90 -2.28 5.02 -2.38
CA SER A 90 -1.54 6.26 -2.68
C SER A 90 -0.26 6.30 -1.86
N VAL A 91 0.79 6.90 -2.42
CA VAL A 91 2.11 7.01 -1.80
C VAL A 91 2.45 8.48 -1.62
N SER A 92 2.61 8.93 -0.37
CA SER A 92 3.05 10.29 -0.05
C SER A 92 4.44 10.30 0.58
N TRP A 93 5.20 11.37 0.31
CA TRP A 93 6.63 11.52 0.64
C TRP A 93 6.87 12.71 1.57
#